data_AF-A0A3D2VPZ2-F1
#
_entry.id   AF-A0A3D2VPZ2-F1
#
_cell.length_a   1.000
_cell.length_b   1.000
_cell.length_c   1.000
_cell.angle_alpha   90.00
_cell.angle_beta   90.00
_cell.angle_gamma   90.00
#
_symmetry.space_group_name_H-M   'P 1'
#
loop_
_entity.id
_entity.type
_entity.pdbx_description
1 polymer ?
#
loop_
_entity_poly.entity_id
_entity_poly.type
_entity_poly.pdbx_seq_one_letter_code
_entity_poly.pdbx_strand_id
1 'polypeptide(L)'
;MNPYSLLNEFSPAQAVQAITGIVQPKTQEEKNTFTLTESSIRADIDSEKLPATITEIPRIREERIGMRRIGIHDTRDHRPVIQHPYTERVIHIARSDLLTWCEQKGISPALLPVGPIGPKLLHTNERNTLLGIIRALAELHGIKASSDAYRKEAEVLIRDLAKKEITQPCNDKTLAKHLKACFESR
;
A
#
# COMPACT_ATOMS: atom_id res chain seq x y z
N MET A 1 20.38 4.51 -6.16
CA MET A 1 19.10 4.31 -6.86
C MET A 1 18.28 3.32 -6.04
N ASN A 2 17.02 3.60 -5.73
CA ASN A 2 16.19 2.71 -4.91
C ASN A 2 15.72 1.51 -5.74
N PRO A 3 16.15 0.26 -5.45
CA PRO A 3 15.80 -0.89 -6.28
C PRO A 3 14.33 -1.29 -6.15
N TYR A 4 13.65 -0.89 -5.08
CA TYR A 4 12.25 -1.25 -4.81
C TYR A 4 11.24 -0.29 -5.44
N SER A 5 11.69 0.88 -5.92
CA SER A 5 10.79 1.89 -6.49
C SER A 5 10.19 1.48 -7.83
N LEU A 6 10.77 0.52 -8.54
CA LEU A 6 10.30 0.03 -9.84
C LEU A 6 9.62 -1.35 -9.77
N LEU A 7 9.59 -1.98 -8.60
CA LEU A 7 8.95 -3.27 -8.42
C LEU A 7 7.43 -3.10 -8.32
N ASN A 8 6.71 -3.94 -9.05
CA ASN A 8 5.25 -4.06 -9.01
C ASN A 8 4.79 -5.16 -8.05
N GLU A 9 5.66 -6.14 -7.78
CA GLU A 9 5.41 -7.27 -6.90
C GLU A 9 6.60 -7.47 -5.97
N PHE A 10 6.31 -7.90 -4.75
CA PHE A 10 7.29 -8.09 -3.68
C PHE A 10 7.17 -9.51 -3.13
N SER A 11 8.30 -10.16 -2.90
CA SER A 11 8.34 -11.27 -1.94
C SER A 11 8.20 -10.73 -0.51
N PRO A 12 7.83 -11.56 0.48
CA PRO A 12 7.73 -11.13 1.87
C PRO A 12 9.01 -10.46 2.38
N ALA A 13 10.18 -11.02 2.05
CA ALA A 13 11.46 -10.43 2.43
C ALA A 13 11.70 -9.07 1.76
N GLN A 14 11.37 -8.92 0.47
CA GLN A 14 11.47 -7.64 -0.23
C GLN A 14 10.49 -6.61 0.31
N ALA A 15 9.27 -7.02 0.71
CA ALA A 15 8.30 -6.16 1.35
C ALA A 15 8.81 -5.62 2.70
N VAL A 16 9.42 -6.47 3.52
CA VAL A 16 10.07 -6.04 4.78
C VAL A 16 11.18 -5.03 4.52
N GLN A 17 12.03 -5.30 3.53
CA GLN A 17 13.11 -4.38 3.13
C GLN A 17 12.53 -3.05 2.65
N ALA A 18 11.45 -3.09 1.86
CA ALA A 18 10.78 -1.92 1.31
C ALA A 18 10.13 -1.05 2.41
N ILE A 19 9.55 -1.69 3.42
CA ILE A 19 8.91 -1.03 4.57
C ILE A 19 9.94 -0.45 5.53
N THR A 20 10.90 -1.27 5.98
CA THR A 20 11.85 -0.91 7.05
C THR A 20 13.07 -0.16 6.54
N GLY A 21 13.40 -0.28 5.26
CA GLY A 21 14.65 0.21 4.69
C GLY A 21 15.88 -0.66 4.97
N ILE A 22 15.72 -1.77 5.68
CA ILE A 22 16.83 -2.63 6.14
C ILE A 22 17.09 -3.72 5.10
N VAL A 23 18.03 -3.48 4.19
CA VAL A 23 18.37 -4.43 3.11
C VAL A 23 19.23 -5.60 3.61
N GLN A 24 20.04 -5.38 4.65
CA GLN A 24 20.86 -6.41 5.31
C GLN A 24 21.02 -6.09 6.80
N PRO A 25 20.27 -6.73 7.71
CA PRO A 25 20.31 -6.40 9.14
C PRO A 25 21.64 -6.84 9.75
N LYS A 26 22.42 -5.88 10.25
CA LYS A 26 23.74 -6.09 10.88
C LYS A 26 23.64 -6.02 12.40
N THR A 27 22.85 -5.09 12.92
CA THR A 27 22.66 -4.94 14.37
C THR A 27 21.57 -5.87 14.89
N GLN A 28 21.57 -6.14 16.20
CA GLN A 28 20.52 -6.97 16.81
C GLN A 28 19.14 -6.30 16.71
N GLU A 29 19.09 -4.97 16.84
CA GLU A 29 17.86 -4.18 16.70
C GLU A 29 17.28 -4.25 15.29
N GLU A 30 18.14 -4.16 14.26
CA GLU A 30 17.74 -4.32 12.87
C GLU A 30 17.20 -5.73 12.60
N LYS A 31 17.86 -6.76 13.15
CA LYS A 31 17.40 -8.15 13.03
C LYS A 31 16.04 -8.35 13.70
N ASN A 32 15.84 -7.79 14.88
CA ASN A 32 14.57 -7.86 15.60
C ASN A 32 13.47 -7.16 14.80
N THR A 33 13.73 -5.95 14.31
CA THR A 33 12.77 -5.17 13.50
C THR A 33 12.40 -5.91 12.22
N PHE A 34 13.39 -6.46 11.51
CA PHE A 34 13.18 -7.25 10.31
C PHE A 34 12.28 -8.47 10.61
N THR A 35 12.63 -9.24 11.64
CA THR A 35 11.92 -10.49 12.01
C THR A 35 10.48 -10.22 12.46
N LEU A 36 10.27 -9.17 13.26
CA LEU A 36 8.93 -8.77 13.72
C LEU A 36 8.05 -8.34 12.55
N THR A 37 8.60 -7.53 11.64
CA THR A 37 7.87 -7.05 10.46
C THR A 37 7.56 -8.21 9.52
N GLU A 38 8.50 -9.13 9.30
CA GLU A 38 8.28 -10.32 8.48
C GLU A 38 7.17 -11.21 9.07
N SER A 39 7.21 -11.44 10.38
CA SER A 39 6.20 -12.24 11.09
C SER A 39 4.81 -11.61 10.99
N SER A 40 4.73 -10.28 11.11
CA SER A 40 3.48 -9.53 10.94
C SER A 40 2.91 -9.66 9.53
N ILE A 41 3.76 -9.50 8.51
CA ILE A 41 3.35 -9.66 7.10
C ILE A 41 2.84 -11.08 6.85
N ARG A 42 3.56 -12.12 7.30
CA ARG A 42 3.13 -13.51 7.12
C ARG A 42 1.81 -13.80 7.83
N ALA A 43 1.65 -13.34 9.07
CA ALA A 43 0.40 -13.52 9.82
C ALA A 43 -0.79 -12.82 9.15
N ASP A 44 -0.59 -11.64 8.57
CA ASP A 44 -1.63 -10.91 7.86
C ASP A 44 -1.94 -11.52 6.48
N ILE A 45 -0.97 -12.19 5.83
CA ILE A 45 -1.22 -13.00 4.62
C ILE A 45 -2.01 -14.24 4.96
N ASP A 46 -1.60 -14.99 5.99
CA ASP A 46 -2.27 -16.22 6.43
C ASP A 46 -3.70 -15.96 6.95
N SER A 47 -3.98 -14.74 7.44
CA SER A 47 -5.31 -14.30 7.87
C SER A 47 -6.09 -13.53 6.81
N GLU A 48 -5.62 -13.54 5.55
CA GLU A 48 -6.28 -12.90 4.39
C GLU A 48 -6.46 -11.37 4.50
N LYS A 49 -5.77 -10.72 5.45
CA LYS A 49 -5.79 -9.25 5.61
C LYS A 49 -4.86 -8.54 4.65
N LEU A 50 -3.78 -9.22 4.22
CA LEU A 50 -2.88 -8.77 3.18
C LEU A 50 -3.06 -9.69 1.96
N PRO A 51 -3.69 -9.22 0.88
CA PRO A 51 -3.81 -9.99 -0.34
C PRO A 51 -2.42 -10.37 -0.89
N ALA A 52 -2.24 -11.66 -1.18
CA ALA A 52 -1.02 -12.17 -1.80
C ALA A 52 -1.34 -13.33 -2.75
N THR A 53 -0.63 -13.38 -3.85
CA THR A 53 -0.66 -14.51 -4.78
C THR A 53 0.27 -15.59 -4.25
N ILE A 54 -0.29 -16.75 -3.87
CA ILE A 54 0.47 -17.89 -3.37
C ILE A 54 0.52 -18.95 -4.45
N THR A 55 1.73 -19.28 -4.90
CA THR A 55 1.99 -20.37 -5.84
C THR A 55 2.65 -21.52 -5.09
N GLU A 56 2.04 -22.70 -5.16
CA GLU A 56 2.57 -23.91 -4.54
C GLU A 56 3.32 -24.74 -5.58
N ILE A 57 4.62 -24.93 -5.36
CA ILE A 57 5.51 -25.66 -6.26
C ILE A 57 5.91 -26.97 -5.58
N PRO A 58 5.54 -28.15 -6.12
CA PRO A 58 6.02 -29.42 -5.60
C PRO A 58 7.52 -29.55 -5.85
N ARG A 59 8.27 -29.85 -4.80
CA ARG A 59 9.73 -30.02 -4.81
C ARG A 59 10.09 -31.33 -4.14
N ILE A 60 11.30 -31.80 -4.42
CA ILE A 60 11.89 -32.97 -3.80
C ILE A 60 13.21 -32.54 -3.18
N ARG A 61 13.35 -32.74 -1.87
CA ARG A 61 14.61 -32.58 -1.17
C ARG A 61 15.27 -33.93 -1.07
N GLU A 62 16.48 -34.03 -1.59
CA GLU A 62 17.28 -35.24 -1.48
C GLU A 62 18.13 -35.18 -0.22
N GLU A 63 18.10 -36.23 0.59
CA GLU A 63 18.93 -36.38 1.78
C GLU A 63 19.53 -37.79 1.82
N ARG A 64 20.83 -37.91 2.11
CA ARG A 64 21.47 -39.22 2.31
C ARG A 64 21.33 -39.66 3.76
N ILE A 65 21.02 -40.93 3.96
CA ILE A 65 20.85 -41.51 5.30
C ILE A 65 22.16 -41.38 6.10
N GLY A 66 22.08 -40.66 7.23
CA GLY A 66 23.08 -40.73 8.30
C GLY A 66 24.22 -39.71 8.28
N MET A 67 24.20 -38.61 7.49
CA MET A 67 25.20 -37.52 7.66
C MET A 67 24.71 -36.11 7.28
N ARG A 68 25.15 -35.13 8.10
CA ARG A 68 24.93 -33.67 7.97
C ARG A 68 26.00 -32.93 7.12
N ARG A 69 27.04 -33.59 6.58
CA ARG A 69 28.29 -32.91 6.15
C ARG A 69 28.96 -33.34 4.82
N ILE A 70 28.44 -34.31 4.07
CA ILE A 70 29.01 -34.70 2.76
C ILE A 70 27.99 -34.33 1.67
N GLY A 71 28.44 -33.75 0.57
CA GLY A 71 27.58 -33.32 -0.53
C GLY A 71 26.90 -34.51 -1.20
N ILE A 72 25.62 -34.36 -1.58
CA ILE A 72 24.81 -35.41 -2.21
C ILE A 72 25.45 -35.94 -3.51
N HIS A 73 26.26 -35.11 -4.16
CA HIS A 73 27.00 -35.41 -5.39
C HIS A 73 28.35 -36.10 -5.18
N ASP A 74 28.70 -36.53 -3.95
CA ASP A 74 29.90 -37.33 -3.74
C ASP A 74 29.73 -38.73 -4.36
N THR A 75 30.52 -38.99 -5.40
CA THR A 75 30.49 -40.22 -6.18
C THR A 75 31.15 -41.40 -5.46
N ARG A 76 31.84 -41.15 -4.34
CA ARG A 76 32.50 -42.19 -3.52
C ARG A 76 31.58 -42.73 -2.42
N ASP A 77 30.44 -42.09 -2.17
CA ASP A 77 29.45 -42.55 -1.20
C ASP A 77 28.35 -43.34 -1.91
N HIS A 78 28.13 -44.60 -1.49
CA HIS A 78 27.14 -45.52 -2.06
C HIS A 78 25.89 -45.68 -1.19
N ARG A 79 25.74 -44.89 -0.11
CA ARG A 79 24.55 -44.93 0.74
C ARG A 79 23.29 -44.48 -0.02
N PRO A 80 22.12 -45.04 0.30
CA PRO A 80 20.87 -44.67 -0.35
C PRO A 80 20.53 -43.18 -0.14
N VAL A 81 20.02 -42.56 -1.20
CA VAL A 81 19.44 -41.21 -1.19
C VAL A 81 17.94 -41.36 -0.90
N ILE A 82 17.44 -40.71 0.14
CA ILE A 82 16.01 -40.58 0.41
C ILE A 82 15.51 -39.30 -0.26
N GLN A 83 14.38 -39.42 -0.94
CA GLN A 83 13.65 -38.29 -1.50
C GLN A 83 12.53 -37.88 -0.54
N HIS A 84 12.59 -36.64 -0.06
CA HIS A 84 11.57 -36.03 0.78
C HIS A 84 10.76 -35.05 -0.07
N PRO A 85 9.54 -35.42 -0.52
CA PRO A 85 8.67 -34.47 -1.21
C PRO A 85 8.26 -33.36 -0.24
N TYR A 86 8.30 -32.12 -0.71
CA TYR A 86 7.82 -30.95 0.03
C TYR A 86 7.20 -29.94 -0.93
N THR A 87 6.31 -29.11 -0.43
CA THR A 87 5.70 -28.03 -1.21
C THR A 87 6.39 -26.72 -0.88
N GLU A 88 6.99 -26.10 -1.87
CA GLU A 88 7.56 -24.76 -1.77
C GLU A 88 6.45 -23.73 -2.04
N ARG A 89 6.22 -22.82 -1.09
CA ARG A 89 5.26 -21.72 -1.24
C ARG A 89 5.98 -20.46 -1.71
N VAL A 90 5.69 -20.04 -2.93
CA VAL A 90 6.16 -18.76 -3.48
C VAL A 90 5.05 -17.74 -3.31
N ILE A 91 5.35 -16.66 -2.57
CA ILE A 91 4.38 -15.62 -2.20
C ILE A 91 4.75 -14.33 -2.91
N HIS A 92 3.79 -13.74 -3.62
CA HIS A 92 3.90 -12.45 -4.28
C HIS A 92 2.86 -11.47 -3.74
N ILE A 93 3.30 -10.30 -3.31
CA ILE A 93 2.46 -9.23 -2.79
C ILE A 93 2.48 -8.09 -3.80
N ALA A 94 1.31 -7.66 -4.30
CA ALA A 94 1.24 -6.53 -5.21
C ALA A 94 1.63 -5.23 -4.49
N ARG A 95 2.25 -4.30 -5.21
CA ARG A 95 2.64 -3.00 -4.66
C ARG A 95 1.46 -2.23 -4.08
N SER A 96 0.31 -2.23 -4.76
CA SER A 96 -0.90 -1.57 -4.29
C SER A 96 -1.32 -2.08 -2.92
N ASP A 97 -1.33 -3.40 -2.77
CA ASP A 97 -1.85 -4.08 -1.58
C ASP A 97 -0.90 -3.88 -0.40
N LEU A 98 0.41 -3.91 -0.67
CA LEU A 98 1.44 -3.59 0.32
C LEU A 98 1.33 -2.14 0.81
N LEU A 99 1.09 -1.18 -0.09
CA LEU A 99 0.91 0.23 0.27
C LEU A 99 -0.37 0.45 1.07
N THR A 100 -1.49 -0.16 0.66
CA THR A 100 -2.75 -0.11 1.40
C THR A 100 -2.61 -0.71 2.78
N TRP A 101 -1.91 -1.84 2.92
CA TRP A 101 -1.62 -2.45 4.22
C TRP A 101 -0.76 -1.53 5.11
N CYS A 102 0.26 -0.88 4.55
CA CYS A 102 1.06 0.11 5.28
C CYS A 102 0.18 1.28 5.77
N GLU A 103 -0.72 1.80 4.93
CA GLU A 103 -1.66 2.87 5.31
C GLU A 103 -2.58 2.43 6.45
N GLN A 104 -3.16 1.23 6.36
CA GLN A 104 -4.02 0.68 7.43
C GLN A 104 -3.29 0.49 8.76
N LYS A 105 -2.00 0.18 8.73
CA LYS A 105 -1.15 0.01 9.91
C LYS A 105 -0.51 1.34 10.38
N GLY A 106 -0.71 2.45 9.67
CA GLY A 106 -0.09 3.73 9.97
C GLY A 106 1.44 3.74 9.78
N ILE A 107 1.96 2.88 8.91
CA ILE A 107 3.40 2.74 8.63
C ILE A 107 3.75 3.53 7.39
N SER A 108 4.77 4.38 7.48
CA SER A 108 5.35 5.05 6.30
C SER A 108 6.53 4.23 5.76
N PRO A 109 6.41 3.59 4.58
CA PRO A 109 7.45 2.71 4.07
C PRO A 109 8.70 3.51 3.64
N ALA A 110 9.88 3.10 4.12
CA ALA A 110 11.13 3.84 3.93
C ALA A 110 11.67 3.84 2.49
N LEU A 111 11.48 2.74 1.75
CA LEU A 111 11.98 2.55 0.39
C LEU A 111 10.85 2.41 -0.64
N LEU A 112 9.61 2.72 -0.28
CA LEU A 112 8.56 2.95 -1.26
C LEU A 112 8.24 4.43 -1.18
N PRO A 113 8.81 5.27 -2.05
CA PRO A 113 8.34 6.64 -2.13
C PRO A 113 6.85 6.55 -2.46
N VAL A 114 6.02 6.90 -1.47
CA VAL A 114 4.69 7.39 -1.73
C VAL A 114 4.96 8.59 -2.63
N GLY A 115 4.72 8.44 -3.94
CA GLY A 115 4.80 9.59 -4.84
C GLY A 115 4.02 10.74 -4.20
N PRO A 116 4.36 12.02 -4.49
CA PRO A 116 3.61 13.15 -3.94
C PRO A 116 2.14 12.81 -4.10
N ILE A 117 1.40 12.79 -2.98
CA ILE A 117 0.01 12.37 -2.90
C ILE A 117 -0.69 13.04 -4.07
N GLY A 118 -0.92 12.29 -5.14
CA GLY A 118 -1.79 12.73 -6.21
C GLY A 118 -3.11 12.98 -5.48
N PRO A 119 -3.70 14.17 -5.60
CA PRO A 119 -4.85 14.55 -4.78
C PRO A 119 -5.82 13.40 -4.81
N LYS A 120 -6.18 12.85 -3.63
CA LYS A 120 -7.19 11.79 -3.49
C LYS A 120 -8.33 12.18 -4.41
N LEU A 121 -8.48 11.46 -5.52
CA LEU A 121 -9.53 11.74 -6.48
C LEU A 121 -10.82 11.50 -5.71
N LEU A 122 -11.57 12.57 -5.46
CA LEU A 122 -12.86 12.52 -4.77
C LEU A 122 -13.67 11.34 -5.32
N HIS A 123 -14.22 10.52 -4.42
CA HIS A 123 -15.03 9.39 -4.84
C HIS A 123 -16.19 9.91 -5.71
N THR A 124 -16.64 9.15 -6.70
CA THR A 124 -17.65 9.62 -7.69
C THR A 124 -18.88 10.25 -7.02
N ASN A 125 -19.30 9.70 -5.88
CA ASN A 125 -20.40 10.23 -5.08
C ASN A 125 -20.06 11.58 -4.43
N GLU A 126 -18.88 11.73 -3.82
CA GLU A 126 -18.42 12.99 -3.23
C GLU A 126 -18.26 14.08 -4.28
N ARG A 127 -17.74 13.72 -5.46
CA ARG A 127 -17.63 14.60 -6.62
C ARG A 127 -19.01 15.07 -7.10
N ASN A 128 -19.98 14.17 -7.18
CA ASN A 128 -21.34 14.51 -7.58
C ASN A 128 -22.04 15.38 -6.53
N THR A 129 -21.84 15.11 -5.24
CA THR A 129 -22.37 15.94 -4.15
C THR A 129 -21.76 17.34 -4.17
N LEU A 130 -20.44 17.46 -4.34
CA LEU A 130 -19.76 18.75 -4.47
C LEU A 130 -20.25 19.52 -5.70
N LEU A 131 -20.40 18.86 -6.86
CA LEU A 131 -20.97 19.49 -8.04
C LEU A 131 -22.43 19.92 -7.84
N GLY A 132 -23.22 19.16 -7.07
CA GLY A 132 -24.59 19.52 -6.69
C GLY A 132 -24.64 20.77 -5.80
N ILE A 133 -23.75 20.85 -4.81
CA ILE A 133 -23.63 22.02 -3.92
C ILE A 133 -23.21 23.25 -4.72
N ILE A 134 -22.23 23.12 -5.61
CA ILE A 134 -21.76 24.23 -6.46
C ILE A 134 -22.89 24.73 -7.39
N ARG A 135 -23.70 23.83 -7.96
CA ARG A 135 -24.87 24.21 -8.79
C ARG A 135 -25.93 24.95 -7.97
N ALA A 136 -26.30 24.43 -6.80
CA ALA A 136 -27.29 25.06 -5.93
C ALA A 136 -26.84 26.46 -5.46
N LEU A 137 -25.54 26.65 -5.22
CA LEU A 137 -24.96 27.94 -4.86
C LEU A 137 -25.00 28.96 -6.01
N ALA A 138 -24.73 28.54 -7.24
CA ALA A 138 -24.81 29.44 -8.39
C ALA A 138 -26.24 29.91 -8.69
N GLU A 139 -27.23 29.02 -8.52
CA GLU A 139 -28.64 29.36 -8.64
C GLU A 139 -29.08 30.37 -7.56
N LEU A 140 -28.62 30.21 -6.31
CA LEU A 140 -28.89 31.15 -5.22
C LEU A 140 -28.30 32.56 -5.45
N HIS A 141 -27.16 32.65 -6.14
CA HIS A 141 -26.52 33.92 -6.50
C HIS A 141 -26.92 34.46 -7.87
N GLY A 142 -27.93 33.85 -8.53
CA GLY A 142 -28.43 34.29 -9.85
C GLY A 142 -27.45 34.07 -11.01
N ILE A 143 -26.41 33.26 -10.80
CA ILE A 143 -25.40 32.94 -11.81
C ILE A 143 -25.88 31.72 -12.60
N LYS A 144 -26.11 31.90 -13.91
CA LYS A 144 -26.42 30.77 -14.80
C LYS A 144 -25.25 29.79 -14.81
N ALA A 145 -25.53 28.51 -14.54
CA ALA A 145 -24.55 27.41 -14.54
C ALA A 145 -23.81 27.21 -15.87
N SER A 146 -24.29 27.83 -16.95
CA SER A 146 -23.64 27.85 -18.28
C SER A 146 -22.63 28.99 -18.47
N SER A 147 -22.46 29.87 -17.48
CA SER A 147 -21.55 31.03 -17.60
C SER A 147 -20.09 30.65 -17.29
N ASP A 148 -19.14 31.30 -17.96
CA ASP A 148 -17.71 31.11 -17.67
C ASP A 148 -17.31 31.66 -16.29
N ALA A 149 -18.08 32.63 -15.75
CA ALA A 149 -17.91 33.13 -14.39
C ALA A 149 -18.14 32.00 -13.37
N TYR A 150 -19.22 31.23 -13.55
CA TYR A 150 -19.51 30.05 -12.73
C TYR A 150 -18.38 29.02 -12.77
N ARG A 151 -17.85 28.72 -13.96
CA ARG A 151 -16.77 27.73 -14.10
C ARG A 151 -15.51 28.15 -13.35
N LYS A 152 -15.12 29.43 -13.45
CA LYS A 152 -13.95 29.96 -12.74
C LYS A 152 -14.13 29.94 -11.23
N GLU A 153 -15.30 30.34 -10.73
CA GLU A 153 -15.58 30.33 -9.29
C GLU A 153 -15.68 28.91 -8.72
N ALA A 154 -16.32 28.00 -9.46
CA ALA A 154 -16.36 26.58 -9.11
C ALA A 154 -14.97 25.95 -9.04
N GLU A 155 -14.09 26.25 -10.01
CA GLU A 155 -12.71 25.75 -9.98
C GLU A 155 -11.89 26.31 -8.83
N VAL A 156 -12.04 27.60 -8.50
CA VAL A 156 -11.35 28.22 -7.36
C VAL A 156 -11.79 27.55 -6.06
N LEU A 157 -13.10 27.31 -5.91
CA LEU A 157 -13.66 26.69 -4.72
C LEU A 157 -13.23 25.22 -4.58
N ILE A 158 -13.17 24.46 -5.68
CA ILE A 158 -12.63 23.09 -5.70
C ILE A 158 -11.14 23.09 -5.32
N ARG A 159 -10.34 24.03 -5.84
CA ARG A 159 -8.92 24.15 -5.48
C ARG A 159 -8.73 24.52 -4.02
N ASP A 160 -9.53 25.42 -3.47
CA ASP A 160 -9.41 25.83 -2.07
C ASP A 160 -9.92 24.77 -1.09
N LEU A 161 -10.92 23.97 -1.47
CA LEU A 161 -11.31 22.77 -0.73
C LEU A 161 -10.24 21.68 -0.81
N ALA A 162 -9.59 21.50 -1.97
CA ALA A 162 -8.49 20.55 -2.12
C ALA A 162 -7.27 20.94 -1.25
N LYS A 163 -6.98 22.24 -1.10
CA LYS A 163 -5.93 22.74 -0.19
C LYS A 163 -6.22 22.50 1.29
N LYS A 164 -7.48 22.30 1.68
CA LYS A 164 -7.87 22.13 3.08
C LYS A 164 -7.71 20.68 3.60
N GLU A 165 -7.17 19.77 2.77
CA GLU A 165 -6.79 18.39 3.15
C GLU A 165 -7.78 17.71 4.12
N ILE A 166 -9.07 17.67 3.75
CA ILE A 166 -10.10 17.08 4.62
C ILE A 166 -9.87 15.56 4.69
N THR A 167 -9.41 15.08 5.85
CA THR A 167 -8.91 13.69 6.05
C THR A 167 -9.97 12.68 6.48
N GLN A 168 -11.23 13.08 6.67
CA GLN A 168 -12.34 12.20 7.09
C GLN A 168 -13.65 12.61 6.38
N PRO A 169 -14.68 11.72 6.29
CA PRO A 169 -15.98 12.09 5.74
C PRO A 169 -16.53 13.27 6.54
N CYS A 170 -16.52 14.45 5.91
CA CYS A 170 -17.06 15.65 6.51
C CYS A 170 -18.57 15.48 6.63
N ASN A 171 -19.08 15.37 7.87
CA ASN A 171 -20.49 15.56 8.16
C ASN A 171 -20.97 16.87 7.50
N ASP A 172 -22.15 16.88 6.87
CA ASP A 172 -22.77 18.02 6.19
C ASP A 172 -22.69 19.32 7.01
N LYS A 173 -22.80 19.25 8.34
CA LYS A 173 -22.66 20.41 9.24
C LYS A 173 -21.25 21.00 9.23
N THR A 174 -20.23 20.16 9.16
CA THR A 174 -18.81 20.56 9.13
C THR A 174 -18.47 21.15 7.77
N LEU A 175 -18.96 20.54 6.69
CA LEU A 175 -18.81 21.05 5.33
C LEU A 175 -19.48 22.44 5.17
N ALA A 176 -20.71 22.60 5.67
CA ALA A 176 -21.42 23.88 5.67
C ALA A 176 -20.66 24.96 6.47
N LYS A 177 -20.03 24.61 7.59
CA LYS A 177 -19.22 25.54 8.39
C LYS A 177 -17.95 25.97 7.67
N HIS A 178 -17.26 25.06 6.98
CA HIS A 178 -16.07 25.38 6.19
C HIS A 178 -16.39 26.22 4.96
N LEU A 179 -17.53 25.98 4.32
CA LEU A 179 -18.05 26.82 3.25
C LEU A 179 -18.36 28.21 3.78
N LYS A 180 -19.19 28.34 4.82
CA LYS A 180 -19.54 29.64 5.42
C LYS A 180 -18.31 30.47 5.84
N ALA A 181 -17.31 29.84 6.45
CA ALA A 181 -16.07 30.52 6.84
C ALA A 181 -15.20 31.00 5.66
N CYS A 182 -15.24 30.32 4.51
CA CYS A 182 -14.58 30.78 3.28
C CYS A 182 -15.27 32.00 2.65
N PHE A 183 -16.55 32.20 2.96
CA PHE A 183 -17.35 33.30 2.43
C PHE A 183 -17.42 34.50 3.37
N GLU A 184 -17.43 34.31 4.69
CA GLU A 184 -17.40 35.43 5.67
C GLU A 184 -16.05 36.14 5.73
N SER A 185 -14.98 35.58 5.15
CA SER A 185 -13.68 36.24 5.03
C SER A 185 -13.57 37.17 3.81
N ARG A 186 -14.70 37.57 3.21
CA ARG A 186 -14.82 38.53 2.11
C ARG A 186 -15.91 39.56 2.44
#